data_AF-A0A3N6FTK0-F1
#
_entry.id   AF-A0A3N6FTK0-F1
#
_cell.length_a   1.000
_cell.length_b   1.000
_cell.length_c   1.000
_cell.angle_alpha   90.00
_cell.angle_beta   90.00
_cell.angle_gamma   90.00
#
_symmetry.space_group_name_H-M   'P 1'
#
loop_
_entity.id
_entity.type
_entity.pdbx_description
1 polymer ?
#
loop_
_entity_poly.entity_id
_entity_poly.type
_entity_poly.pdbx_seq_one_letter_code
_entity_poly.pdbx_strand_id
1 'polypeptide(L)' 'MELAPVRVNVVSPGTIDGNLWAGRPAPDREAAFVQYRRDTVLQRLGTEDEVAHTVLFLFTNGYTTGSTLYPDGGYTLH' A
#
# COMPACT_ATOMS: atom_id res chain seq x y z
N MET A 1 -16.77 0.95 19.68
CA MET A 1 -16.35 0.85 21.10
C MET A 1 -15.80 -0.52 21.48
N GLU A 2 -16.22 -1.61 20.83
CA GLU A 2 -15.91 -3.00 21.23
C GLU A 2 -14.43 -3.32 21.47
N LEU A 3 -13.51 -2.64 20.76
CA LEU A 3 -12.06 -2.81 20.93
C LEU A 3 -11.36 -1.68 21.70
N ALA A 4 -12.06 -0.62 22.11
CA ALA A 4 -11.42 0.47 22.84
C ALA A 4 -10.84 -0.04 24.17
N PRO A 5 -9.61 0.39 24.56
CA PRO A 5 -8.80 1.46 23.99
C PRO A 5 -7.81 1.03 22.89
N VAL A 6 -7.91 -0.18 22.33
CA VAL A 6 -7.05 -0.64 21.21
C VAL A 6 -7.33 0.19 19.97
N ARG A 7 -6.26 0.66 19.31
CA ARG A 7 -6.32 1.38 18.04
C ARG A 7 -6.38 0.37 16.89
N VAL A 8 -7.27 0.62 15.93
CA VAL A 8 -7.45 -0.22 14.74
C VAL A 8 -7.40 0.67 13.52
N ASN A 9 -6.58 0.30 12.54
CA ASN A 9 -6.42 1.03 11.27
C ASN A 9 -6.26 0.03 10.11
N VAL A 10 -6.36 0.51 8.89
CA VAL A 10 -6.18 -0.28 7.66
C VAL A 10 -5.05 0.32 6.84
N VAL A 11 -4.20 -0.54 6.27
CA VAL A 11 -3.26 -0.18 5.21
C VAL A 11 -3.75 -0.83 3.93
N SER A 12 -4.07 -0.02 2.93
CA SER A 12 -4.54 -0.44 1.61
C SER A 12 -3.52 -0.04 0.55
N PRO A 13 -2.43 -0.81 0.41
CA PRO A 13 -1.34 -0.45 -0.50
C PRO A 13 -1.75 -0.62 -1.96
N GLY A 14 -0.99 0.06 -2.82
CA GLY A 14 -1.05 -0.10 -4.26
C GLY A 14 -0.37 -1.37 -4.78
N THR A 15 -0.03 -1.38 -6.07
CA THR A 15 0.87 -2.40 -6.63
C THR A 15 2.29 -2.13 -6.14
N ILE A 16 2.82 -3.10 -5.41
CA ILE A 16 4.16 -3.08 -4.84
C ILE A 16 5.06 -4.04 -5.62
N ASP A 17 6.25 -3.59 -6.00
CA ASP A 17 7.28 -4.47 -6.52
C ASP A 17 7.90 -5.25 -5.34
N GLY A 18 7.48 -6.51 -5.19
CA GLY A 18 7.78 -7.30 -4.01
C GLY A 18 7.40 -8.77 -4.17
N ASN A 19 7.59 -9.54 -3.11
CA ASN A 19 7.56 -11.00 -3.13
C ASN A 19 6.21 -11.60 -3.55
N LEU A 20 5.10 -10.86 -3.40
CA LEU A 20 3.76 -11.28 -3.84
C LEU A 20 3.68 -11.53 -5.35
N TRP A 21 4.60 -10.97 -6.13
CA TRP A 21 4.67 -11.17 -7.58
C TRP A 21 5.62 -12.27 -8.01
N ALA A 22 6.38 -12.87 -7.09
CA ALA A 22 7.40 -13.87 -7.40
C ALA A 22 6.82 -15.16 -8.01
N GLY A 23 5.58 -15.51 -7.65
CA GLY A 23 4.90 -16.71 -8.17
C GLY A 23 4.12 -16.50 -9.47
N ARG A 24 4.10 -15.28 -10.03
CA ARG A 24 3.34 -14.98 -11.25
C ARG A 24 4.20 -15.12 -12.51
N PRO A 25 3.64 -15.55 -13.65
CA PRO A 25 4.34 -15.52 -14.92
C PRO A 25 4.85 -14.10 -15.22
N ALA A 26 6.09 -14.01 -15.72
CA ALA A 26 6.73 -12.72 -16.00
C ALA A 26 5.91 -11.80 -16.92
N PRO A 27 5.25 -12.29 -18.00
CA PRO A 27 4.42 -11.44 -18.86
C PRO A 27 3.23 -10.82 -18.11
N ASP A 28 2.54 -11.59 -17.27
CA ASP A 28 1.37 -11.11 -16.52
C ASP A 28 1.77 -10.08 -15.47
N ARG A 29 2.89 -10.32 -14.79
CA ARG A 29 3.47 -9.38 -13.83
C ARG A 29 3.86 -8.07 -14.52
N GLU A 30 4.62 -8.13 -15.62
CA GLU A 30 5.09 -6.92 -16.29
C GLU A 30 3.92 -6.12 -16.88
N ALA A 31 2.90 -6.78 -17.43
CA ALA A 31 1.70 -6.11 -17.91
C ALA A 31 0.99 -5.32 -16.79
N ALA A 32 0.81 -5.94 -15.61
CA ALA A 32 0.23 -5.27 -14.46
C ALA A 32 1.10 -4.11 -13.96
N PHE A 33 2.43 -4.27 -13.97
CA PHE A 33 3.38 -3.24 -13.55
C PHE A 33 3.34 -2.02 -14.49
N VAL A 34 3.35 -2.26 -15.80
CA VAL A 34 3.22 -1.20 -16.80
C VAL A 34 1.89 -0.46 -16.65
N GLN A 35 0.79 -1.18 -16.45
CA GLN A 35 -0.51 -0.55 -16.22
C GLN A 35 -0.48 0.34 -14.96
N TYR A 36 0.00 -0.19 -13.83
CA TYR A 36 -0.01 0.56 -12.57
C TYR A 36 0.87 1.82 -12.60
N ARG A 37 2.03 1.77 -13.28
CA ARG A 37 2.87 2.95 -13.52
C ARG A 37 2.15 4.02 -14.34
N ARG A 38 1.23 3.66 -15.24
CA ARG A 38 0.47 4.64 -16.03
C ARG A 38 -0.65 5.29 -15.24
N ASP A 39 -1.27 4.52 -14.36
CA ASP A 39 -2.46 4.95 -13.63
C ASP A 39 -2.08 5.83 -12.42
N THR A 40 -0.96 5.54 -11.74
CA THR A 40 -0.51 6.30 -10.55
C THR A 40 0.03 7.70 -10.85
N VAL A 41 -0.18 8.64 -9.92
CA VAL A 41 0.37 10.01 -9.99
C VAL A 41 1.90 10.00 -9.94
N LEU A 42 2.51 9.12 -9.13
CA LEU A 42 3.96 9.01 -9.02
C LEU A 42 4.63 8.24 -10.17
N GLN A 43 3.83 7.66 -11.06
CA GLN A 43 4.29 6.91 -12.24
C GLN A 43 5.30 5.78 -11.98
N ARG A 44 5.24 5.19 -10.79
CA ARG A 44 6.12 4.11 -10.35
C ARG A 44 5.36 3.14 -9.45
N LEU A 45 5.93 1.95 -9.29
CA LEU A 45 5.48 1.02 -8.27
C LEU A 45 5.98 1.47 -6.89
N GLY A 46 5.26 1.09 -5.85
CA GLY A 46 5.76 1.19 -4.47
C GLY A 46 6.74 0.07 -4.15
N THR A 47 7.48 0.23 -3.05
CA THR A 47 8.34 -0.82 -2.48
C THR A 47 7.73 -1.41 -1.20
N GLU A 48 8.18 -2.60 -0.80
CA GLU A 48 7.79 -3.22 0.48
C GLU A 48 8.14 -2.30 1.67
N ASP A 49 9.27 -1.59 1.61
CA ASP A 49 9.71 -0.64 2.63
C ASP A 49 8.75 0.54 2.81
N GLU A 50 8.15 1.06 1.74
CA GLU A 50 7.19 2.17 1.81
C GLU A 50 5.89 1.72 2.51
N VAL A 51 5.46 0.48 2.27
CA VAL A 51 4.32 -0.12 3.00
C VAL A 51 4.69 -0.35 4.46
N ALA A 52 5.87 -0.90 4.73
CA ALA A 52 6.35 -1.13 6.09
C ALA A 52 6.44 0.19 6.88
N HIS A 53 6.90 1.27 6.26
CA HIS A 53 6.92 2.59 6.87
C HIS A 53 5.52 3.08 7.27
N THR A 54 4.51 2.83 6.43
CA THR A 54 3.10 3.16 6.74
C THR A 54 2.60 2.38 7.96
N VAL A 55 2.94 1.09 8.06
CA VAL A 55 2.61 0.26 9.23
C VAL A 55 3.30 0.79 10.49
N LEU A 56 4.60 1.13 10.41
CA LEU A 56 5.36 1.70 11.52
C LEU A 56 4.78 3.04 12.00
N PHE A 57 4.33 3.90 11.08
CA PHE A 57 3.60 5.11 11.44
C PHE A 57 2.35 4.79 12.26
N LEU A 58 1.53 3.82 11.82
CA LEU A 58 0.31 3.43 12.53
C LEU A 58 0.61 2.77 13.90
N PHE A 59 1.72 2.08 14.04
CA PHE A 59 2.17 1.55 15.34
C PHE A 59 2.62 2.65 16.30
N THR A 60 3.38 3.63 15.80
CA THR A 60 4.01 4.65 16.65
C THR A 60 3.14 5.88 16.89
N ASN A 61 2.15 6.16 16.04
CA ASN A 61 1.23 7.27 16.24
C ASN A 61 0.09 6.91 17.20
N GLY A 62 0.21 7.33 18.45
CA GLY A 62 -0.77 7.07 19.51
C GLY A 62 -2.15 7.70 19.34
N TYR A 63 -2.34 8.60 18.36
CA TYR A 63 -3.58 9.35 18.16
C TYR A 63 -4.33 8.98 16.87
N THR A 64 -3.88 7.96 16.14
CA THR A 64 -4.53 7.49 14.91
C THR A 64 -5.25 6.16 15.12
N THR A 65 -6.56 6.16 14.93
CA THR A 65 -7.44 4.97 14.89
C THR A 65 -8.63 5.23 13.96
N GLY A 66 -9.18 4.18 13.36
CA GLY A 66 -10.33 4.26 12.47
C GLY A 66 -10.02 4.78 11.07
N SER A 67 -8.74 4.86 10.68
CA SER A 67 -8.32 5.38 9.38
C SER A 67 -7.88 4.25 8.43
N THR A 68 -8.13 4.46 7.14
CA THR A 68 -7.49 3.71 6.05
C THR A 68 -6.43 4.58 5.40
N LEU A 69 -5.19 4.09 5.34
CA LEU A 69 -4.11 4.76 4.63
C LEU A 69 -3.81 4.03 3.32
N TYR A 70 -3.58 4.81 2.27
CA TYR A 70 -3.33 4.34 0.91
C TYR A 70 -1.90 4.68 0.46
N PRO A 71 -0.89 3.86 0.81
CA PRO A 71 0.44 3.98 0.22
C PRO A 71 0.42 3.38 -1.19
N ASP A 72 -0.10 4.14 -2.16
CA ASP A 72 -0.45 3.64 -3.49
C ASP A 72 0.07 4.50 -4.66
N GLY A 73 0.91 5.49 -4.37
CA GLY A 73 1.44 6.41 -5.39
C GLY A 73 0.41 7.33 -6.03
N GLY A 74 -0.76 7.50 -5.39
CA GLY A 74 -1.87 8.30 -5.90
C GLY A 74 -2.80 7.53 -6.83
N TYR A 75 -2.87 6.20 -6.70
CA TYR A 75 -3.81 5.38 -7.47
C TYR A 75 -5.28 5.71 -7.13
N THR A 76 -5.60 6.06 -5.89
CA THR A 76 -6.99 6.42 -5.54
C THR A 76 -7.39 7.85 -5.91
N LEU A 77 -6.52 8.64 -6.57
CA LEU A 77 -6.75 10.07 -6.84
C LEU A 77 -7.49 10.38 -8.16
N HIS A 78 -7.78 9.38 -8.97
CA HIS A 78 -8.46 9.53 -10.27
C HIS A 78 -9.95 9.18 -10.22
#